data_AF-B6ARW2-F1
#
_entry.id   AF-B6ARW2-F1
#
_cell.length_a   1.000
_cell.length_b   1.000
_cell.length_c   1.000
_cell.angle_alpha   90.00
_cell.angle_beta   90.00
_cell.angle_gamma   90.00
#
_symmetry.space_group_name_H-M   'P 1'
#
loop_
_entity.id
_entity.type
_entity.pdbx_description
1 polymer ?
#
loop_
_entity_poly.entity_id
_entity_poly.type
_entity_poly.pdbx_seq_one_letter_code
_entity_poly.pdbx_strand_id
1 'polypeptide(L)'
;MYVPRTIEPFVKSASEQFPVLLVTGARQVGKTTFLQHLSRGGREYGTLDDPGIRELAKEDPALFFQRFTPPVLIDEIQYASELLPYGSYVQTYLQRDVRDLARVGDEMAFLRFLRASAARSAQLLNMAELARDADIGFNTAKSWISILQSSGIVYRKTP
;
A
#
# COMPACT_ATOMS: atom_id res chain seq x y z
N MET A 1 22.39 19.27 -0.79
CA MET A 1 21.29 20.21 -1.04
C MET A 1 20.05 19.38 -1.39
N TYR A 2 18.92 19.64 -0.75
CA TYR A 2 17.67 18.93 -1.05
C TYR A 2 17.00 19.58 -2.26
N VAL A 3 16.49 18.77 -3.19
CA VAL A 3 15.72 19.22 -4.35
C VAL A 3 14.24 18.92 -4.08
N PRO A 4 13.36 19.95 -4.06
CA PRO A 4 11.93 19.75 -3.87
C PRO A 4 11.35 18.74 -4.87
N ARG A 5 10.52 17.82 -4.36
CA ARG A 5 9.90 16.76 -5.15
C ARG A 5 8.49 17.17 -5.56
N THR A 6 8.12 16.88 -6.79
CA THR A 6 6.75 17.10 -7.30
C THR A 6 5.68 16.38 -6.46
N ILE A 7 6.04 15.29 -5.78
CA ILE A 7 5.12 14.50 -4.94
C ILE A 7 4.90 15.10 -3.54
N GLU A 8 5.68 16.10 -3.12
CA GLU A 8 5.57 16.69 -1.77
C GLU A 8 4.17 17.17 -1.40
N PRO A 9 3.48 17.99 -2.24
CA PRO A 9 2.14 18.46 -1.90
C PRO A 9 1.16 17.30 -1.77
N PHE A 10 1.29 16.29 -2.64
CA PHE A 10 0.45 15.10 -2.61
C PHE A 10 0.66 14.28 -1.34
N VAL A 11 1.92 14.05 -0.94
CA VAL A 11 2.26 13.32 0.30
C VAL A 11 1.71 14.04 1.53
N LYS A 12 1.75 15.38 1.55
CA LYS A 12 1.18 16.16 2.64
C LYS A 12 -0.33 15.98 2.74
N SER A 13 -1.06 16.18 1.63
CA SER A 13 -2.52 15.99 1.60
C SER A 13 -2.95 14.55 1.85
N ALA A 14 -2.24 13.57 1.28
CA ALA A 14 -2.52 12.15 1.48
C ALA A 14 -2.25 11.73 2.94
N SER A 15 -1.24 12.30 3.59
CA SER A 15 -0.94 12.00 5.00
C SER A 15 -2.01 12.49 5.98
N GLU A 16 -2.89 13.41 5.58
CA GLU A 16 -4.05 13.85 6.39
C GLU A 16 -5.25 12.92 6.21
N GLN A 17 -5.35 12.23 5.07
CA GLN A 17 -6.49 11.40 4.68
C GLN A 17 -6.27 9.92 4.94
N PHE A 18 -5.03 9.45 4.76
CA PHE A 18 -4.68 8.04 4.84
C PHE A 18 -3.79 7.78 6.07
N PRO A 19 -4.15 6.79 6.92
CA PRO A 19 -3.36 6.46 8.10
C PRO A 19 -2.00 5.84 7.74
N VAL A 20 -1.87 5.26 6.55
CA VAL A 20 -0.64 4.65 6.03
C VAL A 20 -0.45 5.08 4.58
N LEU A 21 0.77 5.54 4.25
CA LEU A 21 1.14 5.97 2.91
C LEU A 21 2.40 5.24 2.46
N LEU A 22 2.33 4.55 1.31
CA LEU A 22 3.48 3.86 0.71
C LEU A 22 4.08 4.72 -0.41
N VAL A 23 5.36 5.08 -0.26
CA VAL A 23 6.12 5.78 -1.30
C VAL A 23 6.95 4.78 -2.10
N THR A 24 6.57 4.53 -3.34
CA THR A 24 7.29 3.64 -4.27
C THR A 24 7.97 4.42 -5.40
N GLY A 25 8.92 3.79 -6.09
CA GLY A 25 9.61 4.36 -7.25
C GLY A 25 10.91 3.63 -7.58
N ALA A 26 11.49 3.93 -8.74
CA ALA A 26 12.73 3.31 -9.21
C ALA A 26 13.90 3.45 -8.21
N ARG A 27 14.89 2.55 -8.30
CA ARG A 27 16.09 2.63 -7.47
C ARG A 27 16.83 3.96 -7.75
N GLN A 28 17.48 4.51 -6.71
CA GLN A 28 18.33 5.71 -6.81
C GLN A 28 17.64 7.02 -7.23
N VAL A 29 16.30 7.09 -7.24
CA VAL A 29 15.57 8.35 -7.47
C VAL A 29 15.58 9.28 -6.25
N GLY A 30 16.17 8.85 -5.12
CA GLY A 30 16.31 9.63 -3.88
C GLY A 30 15.08 9.62 -2.96
N LYS A 31 14.41 8.46 -2.86
CA LYS A 31 13.30 8.22 -1.90
C LYS A 31 13.76 8.38 -0.45
N THR A 32 14.88 7.76 -0.08
CA THR A 32 15.51 7.93 1.25
C THR A 32 15.76 9.39 1.57
N THR A 33 16.34 10.15 0.63
CA THR A 33 16.57 11.59 0.80
C THR A 33 15.27 12.37 0.99
N PHE A 34 14.19 11.95 0.33
CA PHE A 34 12.87 12.55 0.51
C PHE A 34 12.27 12.24 1.88
N LEU A 35 12.31 10.98 2.33
CA LEU A 35 11.83 10.60 3.67
C LEU A 35 12.64 11.29 4.78
N GLN A 36 13.97 11.36 4.64
CA GLN A 36 14.83 12.10 5.57
C GLN A 36 14.58 13.62 5.55
N HIS A 37 14.09 14.16 4.43
CA HIS A 37 13.65 15.55 4.39
C HIS A 37 12.35 15.74 5.18
N LEU A 38 11.38 14.83 4.99
CA LEU A 38 10.11 14.84 5.73
C LEU A 38 10.28 14.63 7.23
N SER A 39 11.27 13.83 7.67
CA SER A 39 11.53 13.57 9.10
C SER A 39 11.93 14.84 9.85
N ARG A 40 12.50 15.84 9.16
CA ARG A 40 12.79 17.17 9.74
C ARG A 40 11.54 17.91 10.21
N GLY A 41 10.36 17.50 9.75
CA GLY A 41 9.07 17.97 10.23
C GLY A 41 8.63 17.38 11.58
N GLY A 42 9.51 16.66 12.28
CA GLY A 42 9.24 16.08 13.61
C GLY A 42 8.69 14.65 13.58
N ARG A 43 8.73 13.98 12.42
CA ARG A 43 8.37 12.55 12.32
C ARG A 43 9.58 11.70 12.63
N GLU A 44 9.38 10.66 13.44
CA GLU A 44 10.42 9.66 13.68
C GLU A 44 10.75 8.94 12.37
N TYR A 45 12.02 8.60 12.18
CA TYR A 45 12.51 7.91 11.00
C TYR A 45 13.25 6.65 11.42
N GLY A 46 12.70 5.49 11.02
CA GLY A 46 13.32 4.19 11.21
C GLY A 46 13.74 3.62 9.86
N THR A 47 15.01 3.25 9.70
CA THR A 47 15.48 2.54 8.51
C THR A 47 15.66 1.07 8.82
N LEU A 48 15.06 0.20 8.00
CA LEU A 48 15.26 -1.24 8.11
C LEU A 48 16.57 -1.71 7.48
N ASP A 49 17.42 -0.81 6.98
CA ASP A 49 18.82 -1.14 6.69
C ASP A 49 19.64 -1.35 7.97
N ASP A 50 19.21 -0.78 9.09
CA ASP A 50 19.79 -1.05 10.40
C ASP A 50 19.38 -2.48 10.85
N PRO A 51 20.34 -3.39 11.11
CA PRO A 51 20.03 -4.77 11.47
C PRO A 51 19.22 -4.90 12.76
N GLY A 52 19.44 -4.03 13.75
CA GLY A 52 18.74 -4.09 15.03
C GLY A 52 17.31 -3.58 14.94
N ILE A 53 17.09 -2.49 14.18
CA ILE A 53 15.74 -2.00 13.88
C ILE A 53 14.97 -3.04 13.05
N ARG A 54 15.63 -3.68 12.06
CA ARG A 54 15.04 -4.74 11.25
C ARG A 54 14.64 -5.96 12.08
N GLU A 55 15.53 -6.43 12.96
CA GLU A 55 15.25 -7.56 13.84
C GLU A 55 14.07 -7.25 14.77
N LEU A 56 14.06 -6.07 15.39
CA LEU A 56 12.94 -5.60 16.20
C LEU A 56 11.61 -5.58 15.41
N ALA A 57 11.64 -5.05 14.19
CA ALA A 57 10.47 -4.99 13.32
C ALA A 57 9.91 -6.37 12.94
N LYS A 58 10.76 -7.39 12.85
CA LYS A 58 10.38 -8.76 12.49
C LYS A 58 9.87 -9.56 13.68
N GLU A 59 10.61 -9.52 14.78
CA GLU A 59 10.34 -10.35 15.95
C GLU A 59 9.21 -9.76 16.82
N ASP A 60 9.17 -8.44 16.98
CA ASP A 60 8.16 -7.76 17.79
C ASP A 60 7.67 -6.43 17.16
N PRO A 61 6.76 -6.51 16.18
CA PRO A 61 6.12 -5.34 15.58
C PRO A 61 5.46 -4.41 16.60
N ALA A 62 4.92 -4.93 17.71
CA ALA A 62 4.24 -4.13 18.71
C ALA A 62 5.25 -3.24 19.46
N LEU A 63 6.39 -3.82 19.87
CA LEU A 63 7.48 -3.07 20.48
C LEU A 63 8.14 -2.11 19.49
N PHE A 64 8.22 -2.46 18.21
CA PHE A 64 8.67 -1.53 17.15
C PHE A 64 7.83 -0.25 17.15
N PHE A 65 6.50 -0.34 17.16
CA PHE A 65 5.61 0.83 17.17
C PHE A 65 5.52 1.56 18.53
N GLN A 66 5.91 0.92 19.63
CA GLN A 66 6.13 1.61 20.91
C GLN A 66 7.40 2.47 20.88
N ARG A 67 8.45 1.98 20.20
CA ARG A 67 9.70 2.70 20.03
C ARG A 67 9.59 3.81 18.98
N PHE A 68 8.95 3.52 17.85
CA PHE A 68 8.74 4.45 16.75
C PHE A 68 7.25 4.80 16.67
N THR A 69 6.87 5.83 17.41
CA THR A 69 5.45 6.18 17.60
C THR A 69 4.92 6.90 16.36
N PRO A 70 3.76 6.49 15.81
CA PRO A 70 3.13 7.21 14.71
C PRO A 70 2.87 8.70 15.03
N PRO A 71 3.06 9.63 14.08
CA PRO A 71 3.42 9.41 12.68
C PRO A 71 4.93 9.13 12.47
N VAL A 72 5.23 7.93 11.96
CA VAL A 72 6.59 7.42 11.71
C VAL A 72 6.83 7.26 10.21
N LEU A 73 8.06 7.51 9.76
CA LEU A 73 8.57 7.20 8.44
C LEU A 73 9.43 5.94 8.53
N ILE A 74 9.09 4.92 7.74
CA ILE A 74 9.82 3.65 7.72
C ILE A 74 10.44 3.49 6.33
N ASP A 75 11.77 3.41 6.27
CA ASP A 75 12.51 3.20 5.03
C ASP A 75 12.82 1.71 4.82
N GLU A 76 12.87 1.31 3.55
CA GLU A 76 13.14 -0.07 3.13
C GLU A 76 12.18 -1.11 3.79
N ILE A 77 10.90 -0.75 3.93
CA ILE A 77 9.82 -1.54 4.56
C ILE A 77 9.73 -2.98 4.06
N GLN A 78 10.14 -3.26 2.82
CA GLN A 78 10.13 -4.60 2.26
C GLN A 78 11.05 -5.59 3.01
N TYR A 79 11.96 -5.12 3.85
CA TYR A 79 12.78 -5.99 4.70
C TYR A 79 12.04 -6.55 5.91
N ALA A 80 10.92 -5.96 6.33
CA ALA A 80 10.06 -6.47 7.42
C ALA A 80 8.58 -6.41 7.01
N SER A 81 8.14 -7.41 6.27
CA SER A 81 6.73 -7.58 5.90
C SER A 81 5.80 -7.76 7.10
N GLU A 82 6.34 -8.13 8.25
CA GLU A 82 5.65 -8.36 9.52
C GLU A 82 4.99 -7.07 10.06
N LEU A 83 5.58 -5.91 9.78
CA LEU A 83 4.99 -4.59 10.07
C LEU A 83 3.75 -4.29 9.23
N LEU A 84 3.59 -4.99 8.11
CA LEU A 84 2.44 -4.91 7.22
C LEU A 84 1.70 -6.24 7.32
N PRO A 85 0.82 -6.44 8.31
CA PRO A 85 0.09 -7.69 8.44
C PRO A 85 -0.98 -7.78 7.34
N TYR A 86 -0.52 -8.03 6.12
CA TYR A 86 -1.29 -8.15 4.90
C TYR A 86 -2.32 -9.26 5.06
N GLY A 87 -1.97 -10.32 5.78
CA GLY A 87 -2.89 -11.41 6.13
C GLY A 87 -4.10 -10.92 6.94
N SER A 88 -3.89 -10.17 8.02
CA SER A 88 -5.00 -9.72 8.89
C SER A 88 -5.76 -8.55 8.28
N TYR A 89 -5.11 -7.64 7.54
CA TYR A 89 -5.79 -6.55 6.83
C TYR A 89 -6.65 -7.09 5.69
N VAL A 90 -6.09 -7.98 4.85
CA VAL A 90 -6.86 -8.62 3.79
C VAL A 90 -7.97 -9.48 4.38
N GLN A 91 -7.72 -10.25 5.44
CA GLN A 91 -8.77 -11.05 6.07
C GLN A 91 -9.87 -10.16 6.68
N THR A 92 -9.52 -9.08 7.37
CA THR A 92 -10.49 -8.14 7.98
C THR A 92 -11.25 -7.36 6.92
N TYR A 93 -10.59 -6.90 5.86
CA TYR A 93 -11.20 -6.20 4.73
C TYR A 93 -12.07 -7.14 3.89
N LEU A 94 -11.61 -8.37 3.62
CA LEU A 94 -12.40 -9.39 2.93
C LEU A 94 -13.64 -9.77 3.73
N GLN A 95 -13.47 -9.97 5.04
CA GLN A 95 -14.57 -10.39 5.91
C GLN A 95 -15.59 -9.29 6.16
N ARG A 96 -15.16 -8.03 6.29
CA ARG A 96 -16.03 -6.90 6.63
C ARG A 96 -16.59 -6.19 5.40
N ASP A 97 -15.75 -5.89 4.41
CA ASP A 97 -16.13 -5.02 3.30
C ASP A 97 -16.43 -5.81 2.02
N VAL A 98 -15.72 -6.90 1.71
CA VAL A 98 -15.96 -7.67 0.46
C VAL A 98 -17.22 -8.53 0.53
N ARG A 99 -17.55 -9.07 1.72
CA ARG A 99 -18.83 -9.77 1.93
C ARG A 99 -20.02 -8.85 1.64
N ASP A 100 -19.95 -7.59 2.10
CA ASP A 100 -21.02 -6.61 1.92
C ASP A 100 -21.02 -5.99 0.53
N LEU A 101 -19.84 -5.71 -0.06
CA LEU A 101 -19.72 -5.01 -1.32
C LEU A 101 -20.09 -5.84 -2.54
N ALA A 102 -20.10 -7.18 -2.46
CA ALA A 102 -19.95 -7.94 -3.68
C ALA A 102 -20.91 -9.12 -3.90
N ARG A 103 -21.59 -9.68 -2.87
CA ARG A 103 -22.28 -11.00 -3.03
C ARG A 103 -21.41 -12.00 -3.82
N VAL A 104 -20.08 -11.91 -3.65
CA VAL A 104 -19.15 -12.65 -4.48
C VAL A 104 -19.14 -14.06 -3.96
N GLY A 105 -19.64 -14.98 -4.80
CA GLY A 105 -19.66 -16.40 -4.46
C GLY A 105 -18.27 -17.00 -4.26
N ASP A 106 -17.22 -16.39 -4.82
CA ASP A 106 -15.84 -16.87 -4.77
C ASP A 106 -14.87 -15.80 -4.22
N GLU A 107 -14.66 -15.84 -2.90
CA GLU A 107 -13.69 -14.97 -2.19
C GLU A 107 -12.25 -15.17 -2.71
N MET A 108 -11.90 -16.38 -3.16
CA MET A 108 -10.56 -16.68 -3.68
C MET A 108 -10.34 -16.06 -5.05
N ALA A 109 -11.36 -16.03 -5.92
CA ALA A 109 -11.30 -15.31 -7.19
C ALA A 109 -11.15 -13.80 -6.98
N PHE A 110 -11.86 -13.22 -6.00
CA PHE A 110 -11.69 -11.81 -5.66
C PHE A 110 -10.28 -11.50 -5.17
N LEU A 111 -9.70 -12.37 -4.33
CA LEU A 111 -8.32 -12.26 -3.90
C LEU A 111 -7.32 -12.29 -5.07
N ARG A 112 -7.49 -13.22 -6.01
CA ARG A 112 -6.65 -13.26 -7.23
C ARG A 112 -6.79 -11.97 -8.03
N PHE A 113 -8.01 -11.46 -8.18
CA PHE A 113 -8.27 -10.19 -8.88
C PHE A 113 -7.63 -8.97 -8.19
N LEU A 114 -7.75 -8.88 -6.87
CA LEU A 114 -7.12 -7.81 -6.09
C LEU A 114 -5.59 -7.85 -6.23
N ARG A 115 -4.99 -9.03 -6.16
CA ARG A 115 -3.54 -9.22 -6.37
C ARG A 115 -3.11 -8.86 -7.79
N ALA A 116 -3.86 -9.31 -8.81
CA ALA A 116 -3.58 -8.98 -10.21
C ALA A 116 -3.67 -7.45 -10.45
N SER A 117 -4.66 -6.79 -9.84
CA SER A 117 -4.81 -5.34 -9.89
C SER A 117 -3.62 -4.63 -9.23
N ALA A 118 -3.21 -5.08 -8.04
CA ALA A 118 -2.07 -4.52 -7.33
C ALA A 118 -0.75 -4.70 -8.09
N ALA A 119 -0.52 -5.87 -8.69
CA ALA A 119 0.67 -6.16 -9.49
C ALA A 119 0.81 -5.25 -10.73
N ARG A 120 -0.30 -4.73 -11.23
CA ARG A 120 -0.37 -3.82 -12.38
C ARG A 120 -0.56 -2.35 -11.99
N SER A 121 -0.28 -2.01 -10.72
CA SER A 121 -0.30 -0.63 -10.25
C SER A 121 0.63 0.24 -11.09
N ALA A 122 0.18 1.45 -11.43
CA ALA A 122 0.88 2.42 -12.27
C ALA A 122 1.11 1.99 -13.75
N GLN A 123 0.31 1.04 -14.26
CA GLN A 123 0.25 0.71 -15.69
C GLN A 123 -1.09 1.11 -16.31
N LEU A 124 -1.21 1.03 -17.64
CA LEU A 124 -2.50 1.19 -18.33
C LEU A 124 -3.45 0.06 -17.91
N LEU A 125 -4.66 0.44 -17.49
CA LEU A 125 -5.66 -0.50 -16.99
C LEU A 125 -6.26 -1.35 -18.12
N ASN A 126 -5.93 -2.64 -18.13
CA ASN A 126 -6.48 -3.61 -19.07
C ASN A 126 -7.43 -4.59 -18.37
N MET A 127 -8.74 -4.38 -18.52
CA MET A 127 -9.78 -5.19 -17.88
C MET A 127 -9.79 -6.65 -18.38
N ALA A 128 -9.45 -6.89 -19.64
CA ALA A 128 -9.47 -8.24 -20.21
C ALA A 128 -8.33 -9.10 -19.64
N GLU A 129 -7.18 -8.49 -19.39
CA GLU A 129 -6.05 -9.16 -18.76
C GLU A 129 -6.31 -9.41 -17.26
N LEU A 130 -6.86 -8.43 -16.53
CA LEU A 130 -7.24 -8.63 -15.14
C LEU A 130 -8.28 -9.74 -14.96
N ALA A 131 -9.26 -9.81 -15.87
CA ALA A 131 -10.26 -10.88 -15.87
C ALA A 131 -9.62 -12.26 -16.09
N ARG A 132 -8.67 -12.35 -17.03
CA ARG A 132 -7.93 -13.58 -17.32
C ARG A 132 -7.07 -14.04 -16.15
N ASP A 133 -6.32 -13.12 -15.54
CA ASP A 133 -5.40 -13.43 -14.44
C ASP A 133 -6.14 -13.89 -13.17
N ALA A 134 -7.39 -13.46 -12.98
CA ALA A 134 -8.24 -13.86 -11.86
C ALA A 134 -9.14 -15.07 -12.15
N ASP A 135 -9.19 -15.53 -13.41
CA ASP A 135 -10.12 -16.53 -13.92
C ASP A 135 -11.60 -16.14 -13.70
N ILE A 136 -11.96 -14.93 -14.15
CA ILE A 136 -13.31 -14.37 -14.01
C ILE A 136 -13.84 -13.80 -15.33
N GLY A 137 -15.16 -13.63 -15.42
CA GLY A 137 -15.80 -12.94 -16.54
C GLY A 137 -15.47 -11.44 -16.60
N PHE A 138 -15.45 -10.87 -17.80
CA PHE A 138 -15.16 -9.45 -18.04
C PHE A 138 -16.11 -8.50 -17.30
N ASN A 139 -17.40 -8.82 -17.22
CA ASN A 139 -18.38 -8.01 -16.48
C ASN A 139 -18.14 -8.06 -14.96
N THR A 140 -17.67 -9.20 -14.44
CA THR A 140 -17.27 -9.35 -13.04
C THR A 140 -16.06 -8.46 -12.74
N ALA A 141 -15.05 -8.47 -13.60
CA ALA A 141 -13.89 -7.58 -13.49
C ALA A 141 -14.28 -6.09 -13.47
N LYS A 142 -15.22 -5.67 -14.35
CA LYS A 142 -15.77 -4.29 -14.35
C LYS A 142 -16.52 -3.93 -13.07
N SER A 143 -17.26 -4.86 -12.50
CA SER A 143 -17.96 -4.63 -11.23
C SER A 143 -16.96 -4.49 -10.08
N TRP A 144 -16.01 -5.43 -9.98
CA TRP A 144 -15.03 -5.46 -8.90
C TRP A 144 -14.07 -4.28 -8.92
N ILE A 145 -13.63 -3.83 -10.10
CA ILE A 145 -12.81 -2.61 -10.16
C ILE A 145 -13.59 -1.38 -9.70
N SER A 146 -14.89 -1.28 -10.02
CA SER A 146 -15.74 -0.19 -9.56
C SER A 146 -15.90 -0.20 -8.04
N ILE A 147 -16.04 -1.39 -7.45
CA ILE A 147 -16.08 -1.60 -6.00
C ILE A 147 -14.76 -1.14 -5.36
N LEU A 148 -13.63 -1.58 -5.89
CA LEU A 148 -12.31 -1.18 -5.41
C LEU A 148 -12.05 0.33 -5.54
N GLN A 149 -12.64 0.99 -6.53
CA GLN A 149 -12.61 2.44 -6.65
C GLN A 149 -13.48 3.12 -5.59
N SER A 150 -14.71 2.64 -5.37
CA SER A 150 -15.60 3.21 -4.35
C SER A 150 -15.09 3.02 -2.92
N SER A 151 -14.33 1.95 -2.65
CA SER A 151 -13.70 1.72 -1.35
C SER A 151 -12.37 2.46 -1.17
N GLY A 152 -11.94 3.24 -2.15
CA GLY A 152 -10.70 4.02 -2.09
C GLY A 152 -9.41 3.20 -2.26
N ILE A 153 -9.50 1.90 -2.60
CA ILE A 153 -8.33 1.03 -2.82
C ILE A 153 -7.67 1.32 -4.17
N VAL A 154 -8.47 1.57 -5.20
CA VAL A 154 -7.97 1.84 -6.56
C VAL A 154 -8.31 3.28 -6.95
N TYR A 155 -7.27 4.06 -7.27
CA TYR A 155 -7.44 5.35 -7.92
C TYR A 155 -7.12 5.25 -9.41
N ARG A 156 -8.10 5.56 -10.25
CA ARG A 156 -7.88 5.72 -11.69
C ARG A 156 -7.57 7.18 -11.99
N LYS A 157 -6.37 7.44 -12.48
CA LYS A 157 -6.03 8.73 -13.08
C LYS A 157 -6.38 8.67 -14.55
N THR A 158 -7.41 9.42 -14.97
CA THR A 158 -7.68 9.65 -16.38
C THR A 158 -6.47 10.39 -16.99
N PRO A 159 -5.99 10.00 -18.18
CA PRO A 159 -4.88 10.70 -18.84
C PRO A 159 -5.16 12.21 -19.02
#